data_AF-A0A814RSS9-F1
#
_entry.id   AF-A0A814RSS9-F1
#
_cell.length_a   1.000
_cell.length_b   1.000
_cell.length_c   1.000
_cell.angle_alpha   90.00
_cell.angle_beta   90.00
_cell.angle_gamma   90.00
#
_symmetry.space_group_name_H-M   'P 1'
#
loop_
_entity.id
_entity.type
_entity.pdbx_description
1 polymer ?
#
loop_
_entity_poly.entity_id
_entity_poly.type
_entity_poly.pdbx_seq_one_letter_code
_entity_poly.pdbx_strand_id
1 'polypeptide(L)'
;MKNMLSTSWLERNGGNTNSKYRYHSNRIHTESSLPITKLCLGTLYKKQCSAQTPIPIWLVTSGFRGLFCIFVTLSILGFAVLTDRYCRKTSSSLLLFMGTLIIVISAFFNFAWSILGIYWSTSIRSTIQHTDPTQTQTYCHSTPYTFVMVVSLFQAITILIFIVICVIYIRRALPTMITYSNGQAVHQAHKQYGLYVAIFILSFIFLT
;
A
#
# COMPACT_ATOMS: atom_id res chain seq x y z
N MET A 1 -5.23 22.59 70.94
CA MET A 1 -6.37 21.81 71.46
C MET A 1 -7.28 21.44 70.29
N LYS A 2 -7.63 20.16 70.19
CA LYS A 2 -8.44 19.46 69.16
C LYS A 2 -7.67 19.12 67.86
N ASN A 3 -7.07 17.93 67.71
CA ASN A 3 -7.64 16.56 67.56
C ASN A 3 -8.56 16.48 66.35
N MET A 4 -8.18 15.83 65.24
CA MET A 4 -8.09 14.36 64.98
C MET A 4 -9.32 13.90 64.17
N LEU A 5 -9.04 13.03 63.19
CA LEU A 5 -9.96 12.18 62.40
C LEU A 5 -10.67 12.95 61.25
N SER A 6 -10.62 12.50 59.99
CA SER A 6 -10.94 11.15 59.56
C SER A 6 -10.24 10.78 58.23
N THR A 7 -9.24 9.92 58.34
CA THR A 7 -8.68 9.07 57.29
C THR A 7 -9.65 7.92 56.98
N SER A 8 -10.74 8.20 56.26
CA SER A 8 -11.77 7.18 55.95
C SER A 8 -12.26 7.20 54.51
N TRP A 9 -11.49 7.75 53.57
CA TRP A 9 -11.86 7.79 52.14
C TRP A 9 -10.94 6.99 51.21
N LEU A 10 -9.91 6.30 51.74
CA LEU A 10 -8.95 5.54 50.93
C LEU A 10 -9.16 4.01 50.91
N GLU A 11 -10.23 3.48 51.52
CA GLU A 11 -10.48 2.02 51.58
C GLU A 11 -11.91 1.65 51.17
N ARG A 12 -12.29 1.95 49.92
CA ARG A 12 -13.53 1.36 49.38
C ARG A 12 -13.61 1.14 47.87
N ASN A 13 -12.47 1.03 47.17
CA ASN A 13 -12.45 0.54 45.78
C ASN A 13 -11.34 -0.51 45.55
N GLY A 14 -11.16 -1.39 46.53
CA GLY A 14 -10.49 -2.68 46.35
C GLY A 14 -11.41 -3.65 45.62
N GLY A 15 -11.54 -3.47 44.31
CA GLY A 15 -12.41 -4.27 43.43
C GLY A 15 -11.69 -4.69 42.16
N ASN A 16 -10.83 -5.69 42.29
CA ASN A 16 -10.46 -6.66 41.24
C ASN A 16 -10.25 -6.09 39.81
N THR A 17 -9.13 -5.42 39.57
CA THR A 17 -8.71 -4.91 38.25
C THR A 17 -7.98 -5.95 37.38
N ASN A 18 -7.89 -7.21 37.81
CA ASN A 18 -7.25 -8.27 37.05
C ASN A 18 -8.30 -9.15 36.37
N SER A 19 -8.69 -8.82 35.13
CA SER A 19 -9.21 -9.77 34.10
C SER A 19 -10.18 -9.19 33.06
N LYS A 20 -10.12 -7.89 32.73
CA LYS A 20 -10.97 -7.37 31.62
C LYS A 20 -10.28 -6.48 30.60
N TYR A 21 -8.96 -6.60 30.47
CA TYR A 21 -8.29 -6.31 29.20
C TYR A 21 -8.06 -7.62 28.46
N ARG A 22 -9.13 -8.40 28.28
CA ARG A 22 -9.15 -9.40 27.22
C ARG A 22 -9.15 -8.58 25.94
N TYR A 23 -7.95 -8.28 25.43
CA TYR A 23 -7.73 -7.84 24.07
C TYR A 23 -8.49 -8.86 23.21
N HIS A 24 -9.72 -8.50 22.84
CA HIS A 24 -10.37 -9.06 21.68
C HIS A 24 -9.51 -8.56 20.53
N SER A 25 -8.39 -9.28 20.32
CA SER A 25 -7.69 -9.35 19.06
C SER A 25 -8.69 -9.99 18.11
N ASN A 26 -9.68 -9.18 17.72
CA ASN A 26 -10.40 -9.39 16.50
C ASN A 26 -9.29 -9.47 15.46
N ARG A 27 -9.07 -10.67 14.92
CA ARG A 27 -8.38 -10.87 13.66
C ARG A 27 -9.17 -10.08 12.62
N ILE A 28 -8.98 -8.77 12.61
CA ILE A 28 -9.19 -7.97 11.42
C ILE A 28 -8.20 -8.62 10.46
N HIS A 29 -8.72 -9.31 9.46
CA HIS A 29 -7.92 -9.87 8.39
C HIS A 29 -7.23 -8.68 7.71
N THR A 30 -6.01 -8.39 8.18
CA THR A 30 -5.23 -7.19 7.88
C THR A 30 -4.53 -7.36 6.54
N GLU A 31 -5.28 -7.49 5.46
CA GLU A 31 -4.67 -7.33 4.12
C GLU A 31 -4.33 -5.86 3.86
N SER A 32 -4.97 -4.93 4.57
CA SER A 32 -4.74 -3.48 4.46
C SER A 32 -3.70 -2.90 5.44
N SER A 33 -2.98 -3.71 6.23
CA SER A 33 -2.03 -3.19 7.23
C SER A 33 -0.65 -2.86 6.67
N LEU A 34 -0.31 -3.33 5.47
CA LEU A 34 1.00 -3.11 4.86
C LEU A 34 1.37 -1.62 4.70
N PRO A 35 0.52 -0.75 4.12
CA PRO A 35 0.86 0.67 3.98
C PRO A 35 1.05 1.38 5.34
N ILE A 36 0.25 1.01 6.34
CA ILE A 36 0.37 1.53 7.71
C ILE A 36 1.68 1.05 8.35
N THR A 37 2.01 -0.22 8.17
CA THR A 37 3.25 -0.82 8.70
C THR A 37 4.49 -0.18 8.07
N LYS A 38 4.47 0.07 6.75
CA LYS A 38 5.54 0.81 6.05
C LYS A 38 5.73 2.21 6.65
N LEU A 39 4.64 2.94 6.92
CA LEU A 39 4.69 4.25 7.58
C LEU A 39 5.24 4.19 9.01
N CYS A 40 4.74 3.27 9.83
CA CYS A 40 5.18 3.10 11.22
C CYS A 40 6.66 2.72 11.30
N LEU A 41 7.10 1.73 10.53
CA LEU A 41 8.51 1.32 10.48
C LEU A 41 9.41 2.44 9.93
N GLY A 42 8.98 3.11 8.86
CA GLY A 42 9.74 4.21 8.29
C GLY A 42 9.93 5.38 9.26
N THR A 43 8.91 5.71 10.06
CA THR A 43 8.97 6.80 11.05
C THR A 43 9.74 6.43 12.31
N LEU A 44 9.53 5.22 12.85
CA LEU A 44 10.22 4.71 14.04
C LEU A 44 11.74 4.60 13.82
N TYR A 45 12.14 4.05 12.68
CA TYR A 45 13.55 3.78 12.39
C TYR A 45 14.28 4.94 11.69
N LYS A 46 13.60 6.05 11.36
CA LYS A 46 14.20 7.22 10.70
C LYS A 46 15.40 7.80 11.47
N LYS A 47 15.34 7.80 12.80
CA LYS A 47 16.39 8.35 13.67
C LYS A 47 17.42 7.32 14.13
N GLN A 48 17.14 6.03 13.93
CA GLN A 48 17.95 4.93 14.47
C GLN A 48 18.99 4.39 13.47
N CYS A 49 19.01 4.91 12.25
CA CYS A 49 19.90 4.43 11.19
C CYS A 49 20.46 5.62 10.39
N SER A 50 21.45 6.32 10.98
CA SER A 50 22.11 7.49 10.36
C SER A 50 22.88 7.12 9.09
N ALA A 51 23.36 5.87 9.01
CA ALA A 51 24.06 5.36 7.83
C ALA A 51 23.17 5.37 6.57
N GLN A 52 21.84 5.26 6.74
CA GLN A 52 20.92 4.97 5.64
C GLN A 52 19.62 5.73 5.74
N THR A 53 19.71 7.04 5.53
CA THR A 53 18.55 7.92 5.31
C THR A 53 17.61 7.49 4.17
N PRO A 54 18.04 6.88 3.04
CA PRO A 54 17.11 6.61 1.94
C PRO A 54 16.10 5.49 2.22
N ILE A 55 16.44 4.49 3.05
CA ILE A 55 15.55 3.35 3.31
C ILE A 55 14.27 3.76 4.08
N PRO A 56 14.36 4.48 5.22
CA PRO A 56 13.16 4.95 5.91
C PRO A 56 12.33 5.92 5.05
N ILE A 57 12.98 6.75 4.23
CA ILE A 57 12.28 7.65 3.29
C ILE A 57 11.50 6.84 2.26
N TRP A 58 12.08 5.79 1.71
CA TRP A 58 11.41 4.88 0.79
C TRP A 58 10.18 4.21 1.43
N LEU A 59 10.29 3.77 2.68
CA LEU A 59 9.18 3.17 3.43
C LEU A 59 8.03 4.15 3.66
N VAL A 60 8.33 5.38 4.11
CA VAL A 60 7.29 6.40 4.37
C VAL A 60 6.57 6.78 3.08
N THR A 61 7.32 7.06 2.02
CA THR A 61 6.77 7.47 0.72
C THR A 61 5.94 6.36 0.06
N SER A 62 6.41 5.11 0.12
CA SER A 62 5.65 3.96 -0.40
C SER A 62 4.37 3.70 0.39
N GLY A 63 4.40 3.81 1.73
CA GLY A 63 3.23 3.66 2.58
C GLY A 63 2.18 4.76 2.37
N PHE A 64 2.60 6.03 2.33
CA PHE A 64 1.70 7.16 2.06
C PHE A 64 1.04 7.05 0.68
N ARG A 65 1.83 6.69 -0.34
CA ARG A 65 1.33 6.46 -1.68
C ARG A 65 0.30 5.35 -1.73
N GLY A 66 0.51 4.24 -1.00
CA GLY A 66 -0.46 3.15 -0.97
C GLY A 66 -1.80 3.58 -0.39
N LEU A 67 -1.79 4.33 0.71
CA LEU A 67 -3.02 4.93 1.26
C LEU A 67 -3.71 5.88 0.27
N PHE A 68 -2.92 6.71 -0.41
CA PHE A 68 -3.45 7.63 -1.42
C PHE A 68 -4.11 6.90 -2.59
N CYS A 69 -3.48 5.84 -3.12
CA CYS A 69 -4.05 5.03 -4.20
C CYS A 69 -5.36 4.33 -3.78
N ILE A 70 -5.42 3.79 -2.55
CA ILE A 70 -6.64 3.21 -1.99
C ILE A 70 -7.75 4.27 -1.93
N PHE A 71 -7.45 5.45 -1.39
CA PHE A 71 -8.41 6.55 -1.28
C PHE A 71 -8.94 7.01 -2.64
N VAL A 72 -8.05 7.22 -3.62
CA VAL A 72 -8.44 7.62 -4.98
C VAL A 72 -9.31 6.54 -5.63
N THR A 73 -8.96 5.27 -5.47
CA THR A 73 -9.72 4.16 -6.07
C THR A 73 -11.12 4.04 -5.46
N LEU A 74 -11.22 4.12 -4.13
CA LEU A 74 -12.52 4.13 -3.44
C LEU A 74 -13.37 5.34 -3.85
N SER A 75 -12.73 6.49 -4.06
CA SER A 75 -13.42 7.70 -4.52
C SER A 75 -13.97 7.53 -5.94
N ILE A 76 -13.16 7.00 -6.87
CA ILE A 76 -13.60 6.73 -8.25
C ILE A 76 -14.71 5.68 -8.27
N LEU A 77 -14.57 4.58 -7.51
CA LEU A 77 -15.56 3.53 -7.44
C LEU A 77 -16.88 4.01 -6.83
N GLY A 78 -16.81 4.78 -5.74
CA GLY A 78 -17.97 5.40 -5.11
C GLY A 78 -18.69 6.34 -6.07
N PHE A 79 -17.94 7.17 -6.79
CA PHE A 79 -18.51 8.06 -7.80
C PHE A 79 -19.14 7.28 -8.96
N ALA A 80 -18.50 6.22 -9.45
CA ALA A 80 -19.05 5.38 -10.52
C ALA A 80 -20.39 4.74 -10.11
N VAL A 81 -20.49 4.21 -8.89
CA VAL A 81 -21.72 3.62 -8.35
C VAL A 81 -22.82 4.68 -8.18
N LEU A 82 -22.48 5.88 -7.70
CA LEU A 82 -23.44 6.98 -7.56
C LEU A 82 -23.94 7.48 -8.93
N THR A 83 -23.05 7.56 -9.91
CA THR A 83 -23.39 8.03 -11.26
C THR A 83 -24.31 7.04 -11.98
N ASP A 84 -24.06 5.74 -11.82
CA ASP A 84 -24.92 4.67 -12.37
C ASP A 84 -26.35 4.73 -11.79
N ARG A 85 -26.48 5.10 -10.52
CA ARG A 85 -27.78 5.23 -9.84
C ARG A 85 -28.53 6.53 -10.14
N TYR A 86 -27.84 7.67 -10.30
CA TYR A 86 -28.48 9.00 -10.30
C TYR A 86 -28.46 9.78 -11.62
N CYS A 87 -27.50 9.57 -12.53
CA CYS A 87 -27.37 10.44 -13.72
C CYS A 87 -26.97 9.66 -14.98
N ARG A 88 -27.93 9.48 -15.91
CA ARG A 88 -27.71 8.77 -17.18
C ARG A 88 -27.01 9.60 -18.27
N LYS A 89 -26.77 10.89 -18.08
CA LYS A 89 -26.36 11.79 -19.17
C LYS A 89 -25.37 12.88 -18.73
N THR A 90 -24.14 12.76 -19.26
CA THR A 90 -23.34 13.86 -19.83
C THR A 90 -22.26 14.58 -18.97
N SER A 91 -21.68 13.99 -17.92
CA SER A 91 -20.46 14.59 -17.30
C SER A 91 -19.41 13.61 -16.79
N SER A 92 -19.61 12.29 -16.96
CA SER A 92 -18.74 11.27 -16.38
C SER A 92 -17.43 11.02 -17.14
N SER A 93 -17.33 11.41 -18.42
CA SER A 93 -16.15 11.05 -19.23
C SER A 93 -14.88 11.78 -18.79
N LEU A 94 -14.96 13.06 -18.42
CA LEU A 94 -13.80 13.85 -17.98
C LEU A 94 -13.25 13.32 -16.65
N LEU A 95 -14.11 12.98 -15.70
CA LEU A 95 -13.70 12.46 -14.39
C LEU A 95 -13.06 11.07 -14.52
N LEU A 96 -13.63 10.20 -15.37
CA LEU A 96 -13.04 8.90 -15.68
C LEU A 96 -11.69 9.03 -16.40
N PHE A 97 -11.56 9.98 -17.33
CA PHE A 97 -10.31 10.27 -18.01
C PHE A 97 -9.23 10.76 -17.03
N MET A 98 -9.55 11.75 -16.19
CA MET A 98 -8.64 12.26 -15.16
C MET A 98 -8.24 11.18 -14.14
N GLY A 99 -9.20 10.37 -13.69
CA GLY A 99 -8.93 9.24 -12.80
C GLY A 99 -7.98 8.23 -13.42
N THR A 100 -8.21 7.88 -14.70
CA THR A 100 -7.34 6.96 -15.45
C THR A 100 -5.93 7.54 -15.61
N LEU A 101 -5.81 8.82 -15.93
CA LEU A 101 -4.53 9.50 -16.10
C LEU A 101 -3.73 9.54 -14.78
N ILE A 102 -4.39 9.82 -13.66
CA ILE A 102 -3.77 9.78 -12.32
C ILE A 102 -3.27 8.38 -11.98
N ILE A 103 -4.06 7.35 -12.30
CA ILE A 103 -3.67 5.95 -12.09
C ILE A 103 -2.43 5.60 -12.92
N VAL A 104 -2.40 5.99 -14.19
CA VAL A 104 -1.26 5.72 -15.09
C VAL A 104 0.00 6.43 -14.61
N ILE A 105 -0.06 7.72 -14.27
CA ILE A 105 1.09 8.46 -13.72
C ILE A 105 1.57 7.81 -12.43
N SER A 106 0.64 7.44 -11.55
CA SER A 106 0.95 6.71 -10.32
C SER A 106 1.64 5.38 -10.63
N ALA A 107 1.25 4.67 -11.69
CA ALA A 107 1.88 3.44 -12.16
C ALA A 107 3.34 3.61 -12.54
N PHE A 108 3.66 4.60 -13.36
CA PHE A 108 5.04 4.88 -13.73
C PHE A 108 5.90 5.25 -12.53
N PHE A 109 5.39 6.12 -11.65
CA PHE A 109 6.08 6.47 -10.42
C PHE A 109 6.31 5.27 -9.50
N ASN A 110 5.29 4.41 -9.33
CA ASN A 110 5.40 3.17 -8.55
C ASN A 110 6.51 2.29 -9.11
N PHE A 111 6.55 2.08 -10.42
CA PHE A 111 7.53 1.24 -11.07
C PHE A 111 8.96 1.74 -10.82
N ALA A 112 9.22 3.02 -11.08
CA ALA A 112 10.52 3.63 -10.83
C ALA A 112 10.93 3.56 -9.35
N TRP A 113 9.99 3.85 -8.44
CA TRP A 113 10.23 3.80 -7.00
C TRP A 113 10.52 2.37 -6.49
N SER A 114 9.93 1.36 -7.12
CA SER A 114 10.18 -0.05 -6.79
C SER A 114 11.61 -0.46 -7.13
N ILE A 115 12.09 -0.03 -8.30
CA ILE A 115 13.48 -0.28 -8.74
C ILE A 115 14.46 0.36 -7.76
N LEU A 116 14.18 1.60 -7.33
CA LEU A 116 14.98 2.28 -6.30
C LEU A 116 14.98 1.52 -4.96
N GLY A 117 13.84 0.97 -4.55
CA GLY A 117 13.75 0.13 -3.34
C GLY A 117 14.62 -1.12 -3.41
N ILE A 118 14.58 -1.82 -4.55
CA ILE A 118 15.43 -2.99 -4.80
C ILE A 118 16.90 -2.59 -4.81
N TYR A 119 17.25 -1.51 -5.52
CA TYR A 119 18.61 -0.98 -5.58
C TYR A 119 19.15 -0.66 -4.18
N TRP A 120 18.41 0.11 -3.37
CA TRP A 120 18.83 0.45 -2.01
C TRP A 120 18.89 -0.77 -1.07
N SER A 121 18.03 -1.76 -1.25
CA SER A 121 18.11 -2.99 -0.44
C SER A 121 19.36 -3.83 -0.76
N THR A 122 19.82 -3.81 -2.02
CA THR A 122 20.92 -4.66 -2.50
C THR A 122 22.28 -3.98 -2.41
N SER A 123 22.38 -2.66 -2.63
CA SER A 123 23.67 -1.94 -2.70
C SER A 123 24.41 -1.85 -1.36
N ILE A 124 23.76 -2.25 -0.29
CA ILE A 124 24.09 -1.85 1.06
C ILE A 124 24.55 -3.04 1.92
N ARG A 125 24.34 -4.26 1.43
CA ARG A 125 24.58 -5.51 2.18
C ARG A 125 26.03 -5.68 2.63
N SER A 126 26.98 -5.03 1.96
CA SER A 126 28.41 -5.08 2.27
C SER A 126 28.90 -4.01 3.26
N THR A 127 28.08 -3.01 3.60
CA THR A 127 28.56 -1.76 4.25
C THR A 127 28.00 -1.52 5.66
N ILE A 128 27.08 -2.36 6.15
CA ILE A 128 26.43 -2.17 7.46
C ILE A 128 26.90 -3.21 8.45
N GLN A 129 27.11 -2.80 9.70
CA GLN A 129 27.21 -3.72 10.83
C GLN A 129 25.89 -3.77 11.61
N HIS A 130 25.43 -4.98 11.93
CA HIS A 130 24.19 -5.21 12.69
C HIS A 130 24.45 -5.58 14.16
N THR A 131 25.72 -5.76 14.54
CA THR A 131 26.10 -6.44 15.78
C THR A 131 26.40 -5.50 16.93
N ASP A 132 26.95 -4.32 16.64
CA ASP A 132 27.44 -3.40 17.68
C ASP A 132 26.69 -2.06 17.66
N PRO A 133 25.81 -1.80 18.65
CA PRO A 133 25.07 -0.54 18.74
C PRO A 133 25.94 0.66 19.15
N THR A 134 27.20 0.45 19.55
CA THR A 134 28.11 1.54 19.94
C THR A 134 28.63 2.33 18.74
N GLN A 135 28.67 1.73 17.55
CA GLN A 135 29.06 2.39 16.31
C GLN A 135 27.87 3.09 15.64
N THR A 136 27.50 4.25 16.18
CA THR A 136 26.33 5.04 15.72
C THR A 136 26.34 5.45 14.24
N GLN A 137 27.51 5.44 13.58
CA GLN A 137 27.65 5.80 12.16
C GLN A 137 27.41 4.64 11.19
N THR A 138 27.63 3.40 11.60
CA THR A 138 27.57 2.19 10.75
C THR A 138 26.53 1.18 11.22
N TYR A 139 26.01 1.36 12.44
CA TYR A 139 24.98 0.50 13.01
C TYR A 139 23.61 0.78 12.40
N CYS A 140 22.91 -0.29 12.02
CA CYS A 140 21.50 -0.25 11.67
C CYS A 140 20.79 -1.50 12.17
N HIS A 141 19.59 -1.32 12.71
CA HIS A 141 18.75 -2.43 13.14
C HIS A 141 18.37 -3.32 11.95
N SER A 142 18.41 -4.65 12.11
CA SER A 142 18.14 -5.60 11.02
C SER A 142 16.67 -5.62 10.56
N THR A 143 15.74 -5.25 11.44
CA THR A 143 14.28 -5.25 11.18
C THR A 143 13.85 -4.43 9.95
N PRO A 144 14.14 -3.10 9.86
CA PRO A 144 13.75 -2.31 8.69
C PRO A 144 14.39 -2.80 7.39
N TYR A 145 15.62 -3.29 7.46
CA TYR A 145 16.33 -3.85 6.30
C TYR A 145 15.64 -5.12 5.77
N THR A 146 15.41 -6.09 6.67
CA THR A 146 14.74 -7.35 6.32
C THR A 146 13.34 -7.10 5.78
N PHE A 147 12.61 -6.16 6.39
CA PHE A 147 11.29 -5.77 5.94
C PHE A 147 11.30 -5.20 4.51
N VAL A 148 12.20 -4.26 4.21
CA VAL A 148 12.32 -3.67 2.87
C VAL A 148 12.74 -4.70 1.84
N MET A 149 13.65 -5.61 2.18
CA MET A 149 14.06 -6.70 1.30
C MET A 149 12.87 -7.60 0.95
N VAL A 150 12.10 -8.05 1.96
CA VAL A 150 10.92 -8.91 1.77
C VAL A 150 9.85 -8.19 0.94
N VAL A 151 9.52 -6.94 1.28
CA VAL A 151 8.53 -6.14 0.55
C VAL A 151 8.97 -5.93 -0.90
N SER A 152 10.23 -5.59 -1.14
CA SER A 152 10.76 -5.36 -2.49
C SER A 152 10.76 -6.65 -3.33
N LEU A 153 11.04 -7.80 -2.71
CA LEU A 153 10.97 -9.09 -3.37
C LEU A 153 9.53 -9.45 -3.78
N PHE A 154 8.57 -9.30 -2.86
CA PHE A 154 7.16 -9.51 -3.20
C PHE A 154 6.71 -8.58 -4.32
N GLN A 155 7.12 -7.31 -4.25
CA GLN A 155 6.79 -6.34 -5.28
C GLN A 155 7.37 -6.72 -6.66
N ALA A 156 8.62 -7.19 -6.70
CA ALA A 156 9.25 -7.66 -7.92
C ALA A 156 8.53 -8.89 -8.51
N ILE A 157 8.14 -9.85 -7.68
CA ILE A 157 7.38 -11.04 -8.10
C ILE A 157 6.03 -10.62 -8.70
N THR A 158 5.30 -9.72 -8.04
CA THR A 158 4.00 -9.24 -8.53
C THR A 158 4.14 -8.51 -9.86
N ILE A 159 5.19 -7.68 -10.04
CA ILE A 159 5.47 -7.01 -11.33
C ILE A 159 5.75 -8.06 -12.42
N LEU A 160 6.54 -9.10 -12.12
CA LEU A 160 6.86 -10.14 -13.09
C LEU A 160 5.60 -10.94 -13.51
N ILE A 161 4.76 -11.32 -12.54
CA ILE A 161 3.47 -11.98 -12.80
C ILE A 161 2.60 -11.09 -13.68
N PHE A 162 2.53 -9.79 -13.38
CA PHE A 162 1.76 -8.82 -14.17
C PHE A 162 2.25 -8.73 -15.62
N ILE A 163 3.56 -8.66 -15.84
CA ILE A 163 4.14 -8.65 -17.20
C ILE A 163 3.78 -9.92 -17.96
N VAL A 164 3.93 -11.10 -17.33
CA VAL A 164 3.58 -12.40 -17.95
C VAL A 164 2.10 -12.43 -18.34
N ILE A 165 1.22 -11.99 -17.44
CA ILE A 165 -0.21 -11.88 -17.69
C ILE A 165 -0.47 -10.96 -18.89
N CYS A 166 0.09 -9.76 -18.91
CA CYS A 166 -0.05 -8.81 -20.02
C CYS A 166 0.41 -9.41 -21.36
N VAL A 167 1.54 -10.11 -21.40
CA VAL A 167 2.06 -10.74 -22.62
C VAL A 167 1.11 -11.83 -23.13
N ILE A 168 0.61 -12.70 -22.24
CA ILE A 168 -0.38 -13.74 -22.60
C ILE A 168 -1.63 -13.10 -23.18
N TYR A 169 -2.12 -12.03 -22.55
CA TYR A 169 -3.32 -11.33 -23.01
C TYR A 169 -3.12 -10.61 -24.35
N ILE A 170 -2.02 -9.88 -24.54
CA ILE A 170 -1.72 -9.21 -25.81
C ILE A 170 -1.66 -10.23 -26.96
N ARG A 171 -1.02 -11.39 -26.72
CA ARG A 171 -0.98 -12.48 -27.71
C ARG A 171 -2.36 -13.03 -28.06
N ARG A 172 -3.28 -13.11 -27.09
CA ARG A 172 -4.66 -13.57 -27.33
C ARG A 172 -5.55 -12.51 -27.98
N ALA A 173 -5.35 -11.24 -27.67
CA ALA A 173 -6.15 -10.14 -28.21
C ALA A 173 -5.76 -9.74 -29.65
N LEU A 174 -4.50 -9.92 -30.03
CA LEU A 174 -3.98 -9.58 -31.35
C LEU A 174 -4.75 -10.26 -32.51
N PRO A 175 -5.01 -11.58 -32.52
CA PRO A 175 -5.75 -12.22 -33.62
C PRO A 175 -7.23 -11.79 -33.69
N THR A 176 -7.86 -11.50 -32.55
CA THR A 176 -9.26 -11.03 -32.53
C THR A 176 -9.42 -9.63 -33.13
N MET A 177 -8.42 -8.75 -33.01
CA MET A 177 -8.49 -7.40 -33.57
C MET A 177 -8.35 -7.38 -35.10
N ILE A 178 -7.58 -8.30 -35.69
CA ILE A 178 -7.41 -8.39 -37.16
C ILE A 178 -8.73 -8.78 -37.85
N THR A 179 -9.57 -9.56 -37.18
CA THR A 179 -10.84 -10.05 -37.75
C THR A 179 -11.99 -9.02 -37.64
N TYR A 180 -11.84 -8.01 -36.78
CA TYR A 180 -12.89 -7.03 -36.46
C TYR A 180 -12.96 -5.82 -37.41
N SER A 181 -12.06 -5.71 -38.39
CA SER A 181 -12.04 -4.63 -39.39
C SER A 181 -13.24 -4.63 -40.36
N ASN A 182 -14.14 -5.62 -40.29
CA ASN A 182 -15.26 -5.79 -41.23
C ASN A 182 -16.64 -5.33 -40.72
N GLY A 183 -16.69 -4.39 -39.77
CA GLY A 183 -17.77 -3.39 -39.79
C GLY A 183 -18.93 -3.47 -38.79
N GLN A 184 -19.06 -4.47 -37.91
CA GLN A 184 -20.09 -4.43 -36.85
C GLN A 184 -19.68 -5.15 -35.57
N ALA A 185 -19.10 -4.43 -34.58
CA ALA A 185 -19.17 -4.79 -33.16
C ALA A 185 -18.46 -3.77 -32.22
N VAL A 186 -18.81 -2.49 -32.31
CA VAL A 186 -18.31 -1.44 -31.38
C VAL A 186 -18.81 -1.68 -29.94
N HIS A 187 -19.92 -2.40 -29.75
CA HIS A 187 -20.55 -2.61 -28.45
C HIS A 187 -19.87 -3.67 -27.56
N GLN A 188 -19.17 -4.66 -28.12
CA GLN A 188 -18.48 -5.70 -27.33
C GLN A 188 -17.11 -5.27 -26.82
N ALA A 189 -16.42 -4.38 -27.54
CA ALA A 189 -15.11 -3.89 -27.15
C ALA A 189 -15.16 -3.15 -25.79
N HIS A 190 -16.21 -2.36 -25.54
CA HIS A 190 -16.37 -1.56 -24.32
C HIS A 190 -16.44 -2.41 -23.03
N LYS A 191 -17.02 -3.62 -23.10
CA LYS A 191 -17.13 -4.53 -21.95
C LYS A 191 -15.78 -5.16 -21.58
N GLN A 192 -14.93 -5.41 -22.57
CA GLN A 192 -13.58 -5.93 -22.34
C GLN A 192 -12.64 -4.87 -21.74
N TYR A 193 -12.68 -3.62 -22.23
CA TYR A 193 -11.89 -2.51 -21.64
C TYR A 193 -12.18 -2.27 -20.16
N GLY A 194 -13.43 -2.37 -19.73
CA GLY A 194 -13.78 -2.25 -18.31
C GLY A 194 -13.16 -3.34 -17.43
N LEU A 195 -13.11 -4.59 -17.92
CA LEU A 195 -12.47 -5.70 -17.21
C LEU A 195 -10.95 -5.52 -17.14
N TYR A 196 -10.31 -5.00 -18.20
CA TYR A 196 -8.86 -4.72 -18.22
C TYR A 196 -8.49 -3.63 -17.23
N VAL A 197 -9.26 -2.55 -17.17
CA VAL A 197 -9.04 -1.47 -16.20
C VAL A 197 -9.29 -1.97 -14.79
N ALA A 198 -10.31 -2.80 -14.55
CA ALA A 198 -10.56 -3.40 -13.25
C ALA A 198 -9.44 -4.34 -12.80
N ILE A 199 -8.94 -5.23 -13.68
CA ILE A 199 -7.81 -6.12 -13.38
C ILE A 199 -6.54 -5.30 -13.13
N PHE A 200 -6.27 -4.28 -13.95
CA PHE A 200 -5.12 -3.39 -13.77
C PHE A 200 -5.19 -2.68 -12.41
N ILE A 201 -6.34 -2.10 -12.08
CA ILE A 201 -6.58 -1.42 -10.79
C ILE A 201 -6.45 -2.39 -9.62
N LEU A 202 -7.04 -3.59 -9.70
CA LEU A 202 -6.93 -4.61 -8.64
C LEU A 202 -5.48 -5.04 -8.43
N SER A 203 -4.76 -5.34 -9.52
CA SER A 203 -3.33 -5.68 -9.48
C SER A 203 -2.51 -4.57 -8.81
N PHE A 204 -2.89 -3.32 -9.07
CA PHE A 204 -2.23 -2.14 -8.55
C PHE A 204 -2.49 -1.91 -7.06
N ILE A 205 -3.72 -2.15 -6.60
CA ILE A 205 -4.08 -2.14 -5.17
C ILE A 205 -3.29 -3.21 -4.42
N PHE A 206 -3.14 -4.41 -4.98
CA PHE A 206 -2.34 -5.48 -4.38
C PHE A 206 -0.82 -5.17 -4.36
N LEU A 207 -0.37 -4.20 -5.16
CA LEU A 207 1.03 -3.79 -5.28
C LEU A 207 1.45 -2.71 -4.26
N THR A 208 0.49 -1.99 -3.68
CA THR A 208 0.71 -0.86 -2.75
C THR A 208 0.53 -1.24 -1.28
#